data_AF-A0A4Q6BM86-F1
#
_entry.id   AF-A0A4Q6BM86-F1
#
_cell.length_a   1.000
_cell.length_b   1.000
_cell.length_c   1.000
_cell.angle_alpha   90.00
_cell.angle_beta   90.00
_cell.angle_gamma   90.00
#
_symmetry.space_group_name_H-M   'P 1'
#
loop_
_entity.id
_entity.type
_entity.pdbx_description
1 polymer ?
#
loop_
_entity_poly.entity_id
_entity_poly.type
_entity_poly.pdbx_seq_one_letter_code
_entity_poly.pdbx_strand_id
1 'polypeptide(L)'
;MIMTKFASALVLTCALVPCALGMVGCKGKAASETVTAEPEIRGPKTVKFDPKALERLGVKVDVAGSAAKDYTFDVVGTLDYNYDNYAEIGSIADGRITSIHFRVGERVKKGDVLANLLVPDV
;
A
#
# COMPACT_ATOMS: atom_id res chain seq x y z
N MET A 1 24.33 -6.52 18.31
CA MET A 1 24.23 -7.81 19.00
C MET A 1 23.44 -7.60 20.30
N ILE A 2 22.11 -7.72 20.23
CA ILE A 2 21.18 -8.02 21.33
C ILE A 2 19.94 -8.63 20.64
N MET A 3 19.77 -9.93 20.83
CA MET A 3 18.65 -10.77 20.41
C MET A 3 17.76 -11.02 21.63
N THR A 4 16.44 -10.87 21.50
CA THR A 4 15.43 -11.55 22.35
C THR A 4 14.05 -11.33 21.73
N LYS A 5 13.56 -12.16 20.81
CA LYS A 5 12.73 -13.37 21.03
C LYS A 5 11.56 -13.14 22.01
N PHE A 6 10.39 -12.78 21.47
CA PHE A 6 9.09 -13.02 22.11
C PHE A 6 8.37 -14.11 21.33
N ALA A 7 8.52 -15.34 21.81
CA ALA A 7 7.80 -16.51 21.34
C ALA A 7 7.00 -17.07 22.52
N SER A 8 5.72 -17.27 22.25
CA SER A 8 4.91 -18.41 22.69
C SER A 8 4.40 -18.50 24.13
N ALA A 9 3.12 -18.88 24.19
CA ALA A 9 2.46 -19.67 25.23
C ALA A 9 1.96 -18.96 26.51
N LEU A 10 0.66 -18.67 26.55
CA LEU A 10 -0.23 -18.94 27.70
C LEU A 10 -1.69 -18.83 27.20
N VAL A 11 -2.36 -19.93 26.83
CA VAL A 11 -3.27 -20.72 27.69
C VAL A 11 -4.41 -19.87 28.26
N LEU A 12 -5.67 -20.15 27.87
CA LEU A 12 -6.70 -20.76 28.74
C LEU A 12 -8.14 -20.57 28.18
N THR A 13 -8.80 -21.71 28.03
CA THR A 13 -10.20 -22.01 27.68
C THR A 13 -11.29 -21.46 28.62
N CYS A 14 -12.48 -21.14 28.08
CA CYS A 14 -13.84 -21.25 28.66
C CYS A 14 -14.83 -20.57 27.69
N ALA A 15 -16.07 -20.96 27.41
CA ALA A 15 -16.90 -22.13 27.75
C ALA A 15 -18.19 -22.03 26.89
N LEU A 16 -18.67 -23.19 26.40
CA LEU A 16 -20.08 -23.63 26.36
C LEU A 16 -21.20 -22.65 25.95
N VAL A 17 -21.82 -22.87 24.76
CA VAL A 17 -23.30 -22.87 24.59
C VAL A 17 -23.68 -23.81 23.41
N PRO A 18 -24.32 -24.98 23.66
CA PRO A 18 -24.96 -25.79 22.62
C PRO A 18 -26.48 -25.59 22.64
N CYS A 19 -27.07 -25.17 21.52
CA CYS A 19 -28.53 -25.09 21.33
C CYS A 19 -28.96 -26.12 20.29
N ALA A 20 -29.53 -27.23 20.78
CA ALA A 20 -30.26 -28.22 20.00
C ALA A 20 -31.76 -27.95 20.14
N LEU A 21 -32.45 -27.71 19.02
CA LEU A 21 -33.90 -27.77 18.73
C LEU A 21 -34.01 -27.72 17.19
N GLY A 22 -34.83 -28.45 16.45
CA GLY A 22 -35.86 -29.44 16.71
C GLY A 22 -36.64 -29.68 15.39
N MET A 23 -36.90 -30.95 15.08
CA MET A 23 -38.00 -31.57 14.30
C MET A 23 -38.45 -31.11 12.87
N VAL A 24 -39.01 -32.12 12.17
CA VAL A 24 -39.96 -32.10 11.03
C VAL A 24 -39.27 -31.97 9.65
N GLY A 25 -39.34 -32.91 8.70
CA GLY A 25 -40.40 -33.86 8.37
C GLY A 25 -41.15 -33.39 7.12
N CYS A 26 -40.59 -33.57 5.92
CA CYS A 26 -41.31 -33.32 4.66
C CYS A 26 -41.01 -34.43 3.64
N LYS A 27 -41.98 -35.34 3.52
CA LYS A 27 -42.10 -36.34 2.46
C LYS A 27 -42.89 -35.69 1.33
N GLY A 28 -42.22 -35.35 0.23
CA GLY A 28 -42.85 -34.81 -0.97
C GLY A 28 -42.12 -35.31 -2.22
N LYS A 29 -42.71 -36.28 -2.91
CA LYS A 29 -42.32 -36.65 -4.27
C LYS A 29 -42.77 -35.55 -5.23
N ALA A 30 -41.83 -34.97 -5.97
CA ALA A 30 -42.09 -34.36 -7.26
C ALA A 30 -40.86 -34.62 -8.15
N ALA A 31 -41.08 -35.32 -9.25
CA ALA A 31 -40.09 -35.51 -10.29
C ALA A 31 -40.03 -34.25 -11.15
N SER A 32 -38.83 -33.72 -11.39
CA SER A 32 -38.51 -32.99 -12.62
C SER A 32 -37.00 -32.97 -12.79
N GLU A 33 -36.56 -33.33 -13.99
CA GLU A 33 -35.18 -33.50 -14.40
C GLU A 33 -34.34 -32.26 -14.06
N THR A 34 -33.31 -32.46 -13.25
CA THR A 34 -32.20 -31.51 -13.13
C THR A 34 -30.98 -32.24 -13.69
N VAL A 35 -30.50 -31.71 -14.81
CA VAL A 35 -29.16 -31.96 -15.34
C VAL A 35 -28.20 -32.02 -14.15
N THR A 36 -27.59 -33.17 -13.92
CA THR A 36 -26.54 -33.35 -12.93
C THR A 36 -25.41 -32.42 -13.33
N ALA A 37 -25.39 -31.21 -12.76
CA ALA A 37 -24.23 -30.35 -12.77
C ALA A 37 -23.12 -31.14 -12.08
N GLU A 38 -22.12 -31.53 -12.87
CA GLU A 38 -20.88 -32.10 -12.36
C GLU A 38 -20.32 -31.08 -11.35
N PRO A 39 -20.05 -31.47 -10.10
CA PRO A 39 -19.62 -30.52 -9.10
C PRO A 39 -18.31 -29.90 -9.57
N GLU A 40 -18.28 -28.59 -9.77
CA GLU A 40 -17.03 -27.87 -10.00
C GLU A 40 -16.16 -28.04 -8.76
N ILE A 41 -15.23 -28.99 -8.83
CA ILE A 41 -14.22 -29.21 -7.80
C ILE A 41 -13.29 -28.00 -7.84
N ARG A 42 -13.62 -26.98 -7.03
CA ARG A 42 -12.73 -25.87 -6.69
C ARG A 42 -11.72 -26.37 -5.65
N GLY A 43 -10.74 -27.11 -6.14
CA GLY A 43 -9.64 -27.66 -5.37
C GLY A 43 -8.45 -27.94 -6.27
N PRO A 44 -7.25 -28.16 -5.71
CA PRO A 44 -6.06 -28.41 -6.51
C PRO A 44 -6.25 -29.67 -7.35
N LYS A 45 -6.33 -29.48 -8.67
CA LYS A 45 -6.37 -30.58 -9.65
C LYS A 45 -5.02 -31.28 -9.62
N THR A 46 -4.98 -32.44 -8.96
CA THR A 46 -3.76 -33.23 -8.82
C THR A 46 -3.65 -34.19 -10.00
N VAL A 47 -2.57 -34.08 -10.77
CA VAL A 47 -2.27 -34.98 -11.90
C VAL A 47 -1.23 -36.00 -11.44
N LYS A 48 -1.52 -37.28 -11.65
CA LYS A 48 -0.58 -38.37 -11.35
C LYS A 48 0.29 -38.64 -12.58
N PHE A 49 1.60 -38.72 -12.38
CA PHE A 49 2.56 -39.08 -13.41
C PHE A 49 3.23 -40.41 -13.06
N ASP A 50 3.61 -41.16 -14.10
CA ASP A 50 4.45 -42.35 -13.93
C ASP A 50 5.87 -41.91 -13.50
N PRO A 51 6.41 -42.42 -12.38
CA PRO A 51 7.75 -42.08 -11.90
C PRO A 51 8.84 -42.33 -12.95
N LYS A 52 8.71 -43.34 -13.81
CA LYS A 52 9.68 -43.59 -14.90
C LYS A 52 9.64 -42.51 -15.97
N ALA A 53 8.49 -41.87 -16.17
CA ALA A 53 8.37 -40.73 -17.07
C ALA A 53 9.01 -39.48 -16.44
N LEU A 54 8.82 -39.25 -15.14
CA LEU A 54 9.44 -38.13 -14.43
C LEU A 54 10.98 -38.21 -14.43
N GLU A 55 11.55 -39.40 -14.26
CA GLU A 55 12.99 -39.64 -14.33
C GLU A 55 13.55 -39.42 -15.75
N ARG A 56 12.86 -39.92 -16.79
CA ARG A 56 13.25 -39.70 -18.20
C ARG A 56 13.16 -38.23 -18.61
N LEU A 57 12.22 -37.50 -18.03
CA LEU A 57 12.01 -36.07 -18.29
C LEU A 57 12.93 -35.18 -17.43
N GLY A 58 13.68 -35.75 -16.48
CA GLY A 58 14.65 -35.01 -15.67
C GLY A 58 14.03 -33.95 -14.77
N VAL A 59 12.80 -34.17 -14.30
CA VAL A 59 12.07 -33.21 -13.47
C VAL A 59 12.77 -33.06 -12.11
N LYS A 60 13.21 -31.83 -11.80
CA LYS A 60 13.80 -31.47 -10.51
C LYS A 60 12.75 -30.74 -9.67
N VAL A 61 12.55 -31.23 -8.45
CA VAL A 61 11.64 -30.60 -7.48
C VAL A 61 12.50 -29.92 -6.43
N ASP A 62 12.21 -28.66 -6.14
CA ASP A 62 12.85 -27.89 -5.08
C ASP A 62 11.78 -27.27 -4.17
N VAL A 63 12.14 -27.01 -2.92
CA VAL A 63 11.23 -26.45 -1.92
C VAL A 63 10.96 -24.98 -2.25
N ALA A 64 9.68 -24.61 -2.32
CA ALA A 64 9.31 -23.21 -2.53
C ALA A 64 9.75 -22.35 -1.33
N GLY A 65 10.79 -21.54 -1.54
CA GLY A 65 11.20 -20.51 -0.59
C GLY A 65 10.22 -19.33 -0.59
N SER A 66 10.03 -18.70 0.57
CA SER A 66 9.32 -17.41 0.65
C SER A 66 10.25 -16.31 0.14
N ALA A 67 9.97 -15.80 -1.06
CA ALA A 67 10.71 -14.68 -1.61
C ALA A 67 10.10 -13.37 -1.11
N ALA A 68 10.59 -12.86 0.02
CA ALA A 68 10.59 -11.42 0.24
C ALA A 68 11.64 -10.85 -0.72
N LYS A 69 11.23 -10.59 -1.96
CA LYS A 69 12.13 -10.11 -2.98
C LYS A 69 12.29 -8.62 -2.77
N ASP A 70 13.50 -8.18 -2.45
CA ASP A 70 13.84 -6.77 -2.38
C ASP A 70 13.80 -6.19 -3.79
N TYR A 71 12.63 -5.70 -4.19
CA TYR A 71 12.47 -5.00 -5.46
C TYR A 71 13.12 -3.62 -5.34
N THR A 72 14.17 -3.40 -6.11
CA THR A 72 14.78 -2.07 -6.27
C THR A 72 14.15 -1.40 -7.48
N PHE A 73 13.72 -0.16 -7.33
CA PHE A 73 13.19 0.66 -8.41
C PHE A 73 14.00 1.94 -8.51
N ASP A 74 14.48 2.25 -9.71
CA ASP A 74 15.11 3.52 -10.00
C ASP A 74 14.03 4.52 -10.41
N VAL A 75 13.88 5.59 -9.64
CA VAL A 75 12.90 6.65 -9.89
C VAL A 75 13.64 7.95 -10.14
N VAL A 76 13.29 8.63 -11.23
CA VAL A 76 13.80 9.98 -11.51
C VAL A 76 13.01 10.97 -10.67
N GLY A 77 13.71 11.73 -9.83
CA GLY A 77 13.15 12.85 -9.08
C GLY A 77 13.50 14.18 -9.71
N THR A 78 12.73 15.22 -9.38
CA THR A 78 13.04 16.61 -9.70
C THR A 78 13.36 17.35 -8.41
N LEU A 79 14.38 18.22 -8.44
CA LEU A 79 14.65 19.15 -7.36
C LEU A 79 13.78 20.38 -7.55
N ASP A 80 12.94 20.66 -6.57
CA ASP A 80 12.09 21.84 -6.53
C ASP A 80 12.47 22.73 -5.34
N TYR A 81 11.91 23.94 -5.31
CA TYR A 81 12.08 24.86 -4.20
C TYR A 81 11.43 24.30 -2.94
N ASN A 82 12.00 24.65 -1.79
CA ASN A 82 11.40 24.31 -0.52
C ASN A 82 10.23 25.27 -0.24
N TYR A 83 9.01 24.77 -0.43
CA TYR A 83 7.77 25.52 -0.18
C TYR A 83 7.58 25.94 1.29
N ASP A 84 8.23 25.28 2.25
CA ASP A 84 8.22 25.70 3.65
C ASP A 84 9.07 26.96 3.89
N ASN A 85 10.01 27.25 2.98
CA ASN A 85 10.89 28.42 3.03
C ASN A 85 10.59 29.38 1.87
N TYR A 86 9.30 29.64 1.66
CA TYR A 86 8.79 30.52 0.60
C TYR A 86 8.04 31.72 1.20
N ALA A 87 8.24 32.91 0.61
CA ALA A 87 7.55 34.12 1.01
C ALA A 87 7.29 35.02 -0.19
N GLU A 88 6.04 35.44 -0.35
CA GLU A 88 5.64 36.49 -1.28
C GLU A 88 5.55 37.81 -0.54
N ILE A 89 6.24 38.83 -1.05
CA ILE A 89 6.34 40.14 -0.41
C ILE A 89 5.61 41.16 -1.28
N GLY A 90 4.57 41.78 -0.71
CA GLY A 90 3.82 42.88 -1.32
C GLY A 90 3.88 44.14 -0.46
N SER A 91 3.45 45.27 -1.03
CA SER A 91 3.30 46.52 -0.28
C SER A 91 2.02 46.51 0.56
N ILE A 92 2.07 47.12 1.75
CA ILE A 92 0.91 47.27 2.65
C ILE A 92 0.01 48.43 2.19
N ALA A 93 0.59 49.43 1.52
CA ALA A 93 -0.09 50.61 1.01
C ALA A 93 0.27 50.84 -0.46
N ASP A 94 -0.60 51.56 -1.15
CA ASP A 94 -0.36 51.98 -2.53
C ASP A 94 0.63 53.13 -2.56
N GLY A 95 1.55 53.09 -3.53
CA GLY A 95 2.60 54.09 -3.64
C GLY A 95 3.39 53.95 -4.92
N ARG A 96 4.39 54.81 -5.08
CA ARG A 96 5.32 54.77 -6.22
C ARG A 96 6.63 54.12 -5.79
N ILE A 97 7.08 53.13 -6.54
CA ILE A 97 8.42 52.54 -6.36
C ILE A 97 9.46 53.60 -6.71
N THR A 98 10.37 53.90 -5.79
CA THR A 98 11.46 54.85 -6.00
C THR A 98 12.76 54.14 -6.38
N SER A 99 12.98 52.93 -5.88
CA SER A 99 14.16 52.11 -6.20
C SER A 99 13.91 50.63 -5.96
N ILE A 100 14.61 49.79 -6.73
CA ILE A 100 14.65 48.33 -6.60
C ILE A 100 16.12 47.94 -6.46
N HIS A 101 16.46 47.19 -5.40
CA HIS A 101 17.86 46.88 -5.07
C HIS A 101 18.30 45.51 -5.57
N PHE A 102 17.36 44.60 -5.83
CA PHE A 102 17.65 43.22 -6.22
C PHE A 102 16.90 42.82 -7.49
N ARG A 103 17.49 41.89 -8.24
CA ARG A 103 16.88 41.30 -9.45
C ARG A 103 16.52 39.83 -9.23
N VAL A 104 15.65 39.32 -10.10
CA VAL A 104 15.25 37.90 -10.06
C VAL A 104 16.48 37.01 -10.25
N GLY A 105 16.61 36.02 -9.37
CA GLY A 105 17.74 35.07 -9.35
C GLY A 105 18.89 35.48 -8.42
N GLU A 106 18.88 36.70 -7.88
CA GLU A 106 19.84 37.10 -6.87
C GLU A 106 19.49 36.52 -5.50
N ARG A 107 20.51 36.16 -4.72
CA ARG A 107 20.32 35.64 -3.36
C ARG A 107 20.13 36.80 -2.39
N VAL A 108 19.07 36.73 -1.59
CA VAL A 108 18.75 37.67 -0.52
C VAL A 108 18.77 37.00 0.84
N LYS A 109 18.98 37.78 1.89
CA LYS A 109 18.91 37.35 3.28
C LYS A 109 17.75 38.03 4.00
N LYS A 110 17.35 37.45 5.13
CA LYS A 110 16.34 38.05 6.00
C LYS A 110 16.82 39.43 6.47
N GLY A 111 16.00 40.45 6.22
CA GLY A 111 16.28 41.84 6.59
C GLY A 111 16.82 42.68 5.43
N ASP A 112 17.12 42.09 4.28
CA ASP A 112 17.55 42.85 3.11
C ASP A 112 16.40 43.70 2.55
N VAL A 113 16.70 44.95 2.19
CA VAL A 113 15.73 45.88 1.61
C VAL A 113 15.58 45.59 0.12
N LEU A 114 14.40 45.10 -0.29
CA LEU A 114 14.14 44.73 -1.69
C LEU A 114 13.86 45.94 -2.56
N ALA A 115 13.00 46.85 -2.10
CA ALA A 115 12.59 48.05 -2.82
C ALA A 115 12.19 49.16 -1.86
N ASN A 116 12.32 50.41 -2.29
CA ASN A 116 11.78 51.56 -1.58
C ASN A 116 10.49 52.03 -2.27
N LEU A 117 9.46 52.30 -1.47
CA LEU A 117 8.14 52.75 -1.90
C LEU A 117 7.85 54.11 -1.26
N LEU A 118 7.47 55.09 -2.07
CA LEU A 118 6.93 56.36 -1.59
C LEU A 118 5.41 56.26 -1.53
N VAL A 119 4.84 56.34 -0.33
CA VAL A 119 3.39 56.37 -0.09
C VAL A 119 2.99 57.83 0.13
N PRO A 120 2.12 58.42 -0.70
CA PRO A 120 1.77 59.84 -0.61
C PRO A 120 0.76 60.17 0.50
N ASP A 121 0.00 59.18 0.99
CA ASP A 121 -1.12 59.36 1.92
C ASP A 121 -0.76 59.14 3.40
N VAL A 122 0.53 59.01 3.73
CA VAL A 122 1.04 58.88 5.11
C VAL A 122 1.94 60.05 5.51
#